data_AF-A0A5S4ZNV8-F1
#
_entry.id   AF-A0A5S4ZNV8-F1
#
_cell.length_a   1.000
_cell.length_b   1.000
_cell.length_c   1.000
_cell.angle_alpha   90.00
_cell.angle_beta   90.00
_cell.angle_gamma   90.00
#
_symmetry.space_group_name_H-M   'P 1'
#
loop_
_entity.id
_entity.type
_entity.pdbx_description
1 polymer ?
#
loop_
_entity_poly.entity_id
_entity_poly.type
_entity_poly.pdbx_seq_one_letter_code
_entity_poly.pdbx_strand_id
1 'polypeptide(L)' 'MSRITTGEMLQLRELLQMETNSVAKAKATLNLIQDEELLTLAKSGVQASEARIKGLQKFISDNDMVKAEVH' A
#
# COMPACT_ATOMS: atom_id res chain seq x y z
N MET A 1 13.11 -12.83 15.74
CA MET A 1 12.41 -11.88 14.85
C MET A 1 12.82 -10.47 15.25
N SER A 2 13.26 -9.64 14.31
CA SER A 2 13.56 -8.24 14.61
C SER A 2 12.26 -7.55 15.06
N ARG A 3 12.26 -6.93 16.24
CA ARG A 3 11.10 -6.16 16.71
C ARG A 3 11.07 -4.84 15.97
N ILE A 4 9.97 -4.57 15.27
CA ILE A 4 9.73 -3.28 14.64
C ILE A 4 9.56 -2.21 15.73
N THR A 5 10.47 -1.25 15.72
CA THR A 5 10.45 -0.10 16.62
C THR A 5 9.23 0.79 16.33
N THR A 6 8.88 1.67 17.26
CA THR A 6 7.78 2.63 17.05
C THR A 6 8.07 3.58 15.87
N GLY A 7 9.33 3.97 15.68
CA GLY A 7 9.75 4.81 14.55
C GLY A 7 9.57 4.11 13.19
N GLU A 8 9.99 2.86 13.07
CA GLU A 8 9.78 2.06 11.86
C GLU A 8 8.29 1.81 11.58
N MET A 9 7.49 1.57 12.63
CA MET A 9 6.03 1.43 12.49
C MET A 9 5.37 2.71 11.96
N LEU A 10 5.81 3.88 12.43
CA LEU A 10 5.33 5.17 11.93
C LEU A 10 5.68 5.33 10.44
N GLN A 11 6.92 5.06 10.06
CA GLN A 11 7.38 5.12 8.66
C GLN A 11 6.58 4.17 7.75
N LEU A 12 6.28 2.95 8.21
CA LEU A 12 5.46 1.99 7.46
C LEU A 12 4.03 2.51 7.24
N ARG A 13 3.44 3.18 8.24
CA ARG A 13 2.10 3.80 8.13
C ARG A 13 2.11 4.98 7.16
N GLU A 14 3.16 5.80 7.18
CA GLU A 14 3.35 6.90 6.22
C GLU A 14 3.48 6.37 4.79
N LEU A 15 4.28 5.31 4.58
CA LEU A 15 4.41 4.63 3.28
C LEU A 15 3.07 4.07 2.79
N LEU A 16 2.31 3.43 3.67
CA LEU A 16 0.98 2.91 3.35
C LEU A 16 0.02 4.05 2.94
N GLN A 17 0.04 5.18 3.64
CA GLN A 17 -0.77 6.35 3.29
C GLN A 17 -0.37 6.94 1.94
N MET A 18 0.93 7.07 1.68
CA MET A 18 1.47 7.58 0.43
C MET A 18 1.03 6.69 -0.75
N GLU A 19 1.20 5.37 -0.63
CA GLU A 19 0.83 4.41 -1.67
C GLU A 19 -0.69 4.45 -1.94
N THR A 20 -1.50 4.50 -0.89
CA THR A 20 -2.97 4.61 -0.99
C THR A 20 -3.38 5.87 -1.74
N ASN A 21 -2.76 7.01 -1.42
CA ASN A 21 -3.02 8.28 -2.10
C ASN A 21 -2.61 8.22 -3.58
N SER A 22 -1.48 7.59 -3.89
CA SER A 22 -1.00 7.41 -5.26
C SER A 22 -1.95 6.55 -6.09
N VAL A 23 -2.46 5.44 -5.52
CA VAL A 23 -3.45 4.58 -6.18
C VAL A 23 -4.75 5.33 -6.43
N ALA A 24 -5.24 6.12 -5.47
CA ALA A 24 -6.45 6.92 -5.64
C ALA A 24 -6.31 7.91 -6.81
N LYS A 25 -5.16 8.60 -6.90
CA LYS A 25 -4.85 9.49 -8.02
C LYS A 25 -4.78 8.75 -9.35
N ALA A 26 -4.04 7.63 -9.40
CA ALA A 26 -3.90 6.83 -10.62
C ALA A 26 -5.26 6.37 -11.15
N LYS A 27 -6.13 5.86 -10.27
CA LYS A 27 -7.50 5.46 -10.62
C LYS A 27 -8.33 6.61 -11.18
N ALA A 28 -8.26 7.79 -10.57
CA ALA A 28 -8.98 8.97 -11.07
C ALA A 28 -8.52 9.38 -12.48
N THR A 29 -7.24 9.17 -12.80
CA THR A 29 -6.67 9.50 -14.11
C THR A 29 -6.86 8.43 -15.18
N LEU A 30 -7.22 7.18 -14.82
CA LEU A 30 -7.38 6.09 -15.80
C LEU A 30 -8.38 6.44 -16.91
N ASN A 31 -9.45 7.16 -16.57
CA ASN A 31 -10.50 7.53 -17.53
C ASN A 31 -10.05 8.59 -18.54
N LEU A 32 -8.89 9.22 -18.33
CA LEU A 32 -8.31 10.19 -19.27
C LEU A 32 -7.42 9.51 -20.33
N ILE A 33 -7.10 8.22 -20.14
CA ILE A 33 -6.25 7.45 -21.06
C ILE A 33 -7.12 6.90 -22.20
N GLN A 34 -6.84 7.35 -23.41
CA GLN A 34 -7.56 6.93 -24.63
C GLN A 34 -6.88 5.74 -25.33
N ASP A 35 -5.56 5.60 -25.17
CA ASP A 35 -4.79 4.50 -25.72
C ASP A 35 -5.06 3.20 -24.93
N GLU A 36 -5.53 2.16 -25.61
CA GLU A 36 -5.97 0.92 -24.96
C GLU A 36 -4.81 0.11 -24.35
N GLU A 37 -3.64 0.13 -24.97
CA GLU A 37 -2.45 -0.55 -24.46
C GLU A 37 -1.95 0.15 -23.18
N LEU A 38 -1.88 1.48 -23.22
CA LEU A 38 -1.52 2.31 -22.07
C LEU A 38 -2.55 2.16 -20.93
N LEU A 39 -3.84 2.09 -21.25
CA LEU A 39 -4.89 1.87 -20.25
C LEU A 39 -4.74 0.50 -19.58
N THR A 40 -4.44 -0.53 -20.37
CA THR A 40 -4.23 -1.90 -19.87
C THR A 40 -3.00 -1.98 -18.96
N LEU A 41 -1.90 -1.34 -19.37
CA LEU A 41 -0.69 -1.23 -18.57
C LEU A 41 -0.95 -0.46 -17.26
N ALA A 42 -1.64 0.67 -17.33
CA ALA A 42 -1.97 1.49 -16.15
C ALA A 42 -2.87 0.75 -15.16
N LYS A 43 -3.88 0.02 -15.65
CA LYS A 43 -4.73 -0.86 -14.82
C LYS A 43 -3.91 -1.94 -14.11
N SER A 44 -2.97 -2.55 -14.82
CA SER A 44 -2.09 -3.57 -14.25
C SER A 44 -1.18 -2.99 -13.16
N GLY A 45 -0.65 -1.78 -13.38
CA GLY A 45 0.12 -1.04 -12.38
C GLY A 45 -0.69 -0.69 -11.14
N VAL A 46 -1.95 -0.26 -11.31
CA VAL A 46 -2.89 -0.01 -10.21
C VAL A 46 -3.13 -1.28 -9.40
N GLN A 47 -3.43 -2.41 -10.06
CA GLN A 47 -3.65 -3.69 -9.39
C GLN A 47 -2.42 -4.17 -8.59
N ALA A 48 -1.22 -4.04 -9.16
CA ALA A 48 0.01 -4.36 -8.45
C ALA A 48 0.21 -3.48 -7.21
N SER A 49 -0.15 -2.20 -7.30
CA SER A 49 -0.07 -1.25 -6.18
C SER A 49 -1.09 -1.57 -5.08
N GLU A 50 -2.32 -1.97 -5.46
CA GLU A 50 -3.31 -2.46 -4.49
C GLU A 50 -2.87 -3.73 -3.76
N ALA A 51 -2.19 -4.65 -4.45
CA ALA A 51 -1.60 -5.82 -3.82
C ALA A 51 -0.53 -5.44 -2.79
N ARG A 52 0.32 -4.43 -3.09
CA ARG A 52 1.29 -3.89 -2.13
C ARG A 52 0.63 -3.25 -0.92
N ILE A 53 -0.42 -2.46 -1.12
CA ILE A 53 -1.21 -1.86 -0.02
C ILE A 53 -1.73 -2.95 0.92
N LYS A 54 -2.35 -4.01 0.37
CA LYS A 54 -2.85 -5.14 1.18
C LYS A 54 -1.73 -5.85 1.93
N GLY A 55 -0.58 -6.06 1.29
CA GLY A 55 0.60 -6.65 1.93
C GLY A 55 1.11 -5.82 3.10
N LEU A 56 1.23 -4.49 2.92
CA LEU A 56 1.65 -3.56 3.96
C LEU A 56 0.64 -3.48 5.11
N GLN A 57 -0.65 -3.44 4.82
CA GLN A 57 -1.72 -3.46 5.83
C GLN A 57 -1.64 -4.73 6.68
N LYS A 58 -1.50 -5.90 6.04
CA LYS A 58 -1.36 -7.17 6.74
C LYS A 58 -0.10 -7.18 7.60
N PHE A 59 1.03 -6.75 7.05
CA PHE A 59 2.29 -6.70 7.79
C PHE A 59 2.22 -5.79 9.02
N ILE A 60 1.65 -4.58 8.88
CA ILE A 60 1.44 -3.66 10.01
C ILE A 60 0.54 -4.32 11.06
N SER A 61 -0.60 -4.87 10.65
CA SER A 61 -1.56 -5.53 11.55
C SER A 61 -0.93 -6.68 12.33
N ASP A 62 -0.22 -7.58 11.63
CA ASP A 62 0.40 -8.75 12.24
C ASP A 62 1.47 -8.33 13.28
N ASN A 63 2.23 -7.26 13.03
CA ASN A 63 3.24 -6.77 13.97
C ASN A 63 2.66 -5.93 15.13
N ASP A 64 1.50 -5.28 14.95
CA ASP A 64 0.82 -4.55 16.03
C ASP A 64 0.18 -5.53 17.04
N MET A 65 -0.39 -6.63 16.56
CA MET A 65 -0.93 -7.71 17.41
C MET A 65 0.16 -8.37 18.25
N VAL A 66 1.34 -8.63 17.67
CA VAL A 66 2.49 -9.20 18.40
C VAL A 66 2.99 -8.27 19.52
N LYS A 67 2.78 -6.95 19.44
CA LYS A 67 3.07 -6.05 20.58
C LYS A 67 2.03 -6.15 21.69
N ALA A 68 0.75 -6.39 21.35
CA ALA A 68 -0.33 -6.50 22.33
C ALA A 68 -0.29 -7.82 23.13
N GLU A 69 0.18 -8.92 22.54
CA GLU A 69 0.22 -10.23 23.20
C GLU A 69 1.39 -10.42 24.20
N VAL A 70 2.26 -9.42 24.37
CA VAL A 70 3.41 -9.48 25.30
C VAL A 70 3.13 -8.67 26.60
N HIS A 71 1.85 -8.49 26.94
CA HIS A 71 1.42 -7.91 28.22
C HIS A 71 0.64 -8.92 29.05
#